data_AF-A0A7C5JBL2-F1
#
_entry.id   AF-A0A7C5JBL2-F1
#
_cell.length_a   1.000
_cell.length_b   1.000
_cell.length_c   1.000
_cell.angle_alpha   90.00
_cell.angle_beta   90.00
_cell.angle_gamma   90.00
#
_symmetry.space_group_name_H-M   'P 1'
#
loop_
_entity.id
_entity.type
_entity.pdbx_description
1 polymer ?
#
loop_
_entity_poly.entity_id
_entity_poly.type
_entity_poly.pdbx_seq_one_letter_code
_entity_poly.pdbx_strand_id
1 'polypeptide(L)'
;MKKTILLSLVASALAVAGGDVKPEETTVAVQEESVDFGILQDFKYNGQLRTRYESVDDSVNENADAITTRFALSVGANIGGIEGLRACGEMMAVVNYGYDEYAPEQEGYALIADPQNNRITQAYLDYKMGGTLLRAGRQMVNLDDQRFVGAVGWRQMPQT
;
A
#
# COMPACT_ATOMS: atom_id res chain seq x y z
N MET A 1 -19.98 10.14 -26.96
CA MET A 1 -20.30 8.92 -26.20
C MET A 1 -19.86 9.15 -24.76
N LYS A 2 -20.80 9.26 -23.81
CA LYS A 2 -20.49 9.46 -22.38
C LYS A 2 -20.29 8.08 -21.77
N LYS A 3 -19.08 7.77 -21.28
CA LYS A 3 -18.82 6.54 -20.52
C LYS A 3 -19.11 6.83 -19.05
N THR A 4 -20.14 6.19 -18.51
CA THR A 4 -20.49 6.23 -17.08
C THR A 4 -19.70 5.12 -16.39
N ILE A 5 -18.80 5.46 -15.48
CA ILE A 5 -18.07 4.50 -14.65
C ILE A 5 -18.93 4.25 -13.41
N LEU A 6 -19.45 3.01 -13.25
CA LEU A 6 -20.08 2.58 -12.01
C LEU A 6 -19.00 2.14 -11.03
N LEU A 7 -18.90 2.80 -9.88
CA LEU A 7 -18.08 2.39 -8.76
C LEU A 7 -18.98 1.58 -7.80
N SER A 8 -18.81 0.27 -7.73
CA SER A 8 -19.53 -0.56 -6.75
C SER A 8 -18.80 -0.50 -5.40
N LEU A 9 -19.32 0.31 -4.47
CA LEU A 9 -18.89 0.31 -3.08
C LEU A 9 -19.54 -0.91 -2.39
N VAL A 10 -18.76 -1.92 -2.02
CA VAL A 10 -19.24 -3.00 -1.15
C VAL A 10 -19.28 -2.47 0.28
N ALA A 11 -20.38 -1.81 0.65
CA ALA A 11 -20.70 -1.57 2.04
C ALA A 11 -21.27 -2.87 2.62
N SER A 12 -20.49 -3.55 3.48
CA SER A 12 -21.04 -4.62 4.32
C SER A 12 -22.04 -3.99 5.29
N ALA A 13 -23.33 -4.12 4.98
CA ALA A 13 -24.41 -3.73 5.88
C ALA A 13 -24.49 -4.75 7.02
N LEU A 14 -24.01 -4.36 8.21
CA LEU A 14 -24.25 -5.11 9.44
C LEU A 14 -25.71 -4.87 9.86
N ALA A 15 -26.63 -5.69 9.36
CA ALA A 15 -28.02 -5.65 9.78
C ALA A 15 -28.17 -6.41 11.12
N VAL A 16 -28.17 -5.67 12.23
CA VAL A 16 -28.65 -6.19 13.52
C VAL A 16 -30.18 -6.12 13.51
N ALA A 17 -30.84 -7.24 13.26
CA ALA A 17 -32.25 -7.44 13.59
C ALA A 17 -32.50 -8.93 13.81
N GLY A 18 -32.96 -9.28 15.02
CA GLY A 18 -33.17 -10.65 15.46
C GLY A 18 -34.28 -11.37 14.68
N GLY A 19 -33.87 -12.37 13.93
CA GLY A 19 -34.71 -13.38 13.26
C GLY A 19 -33.78 -14.32 12.51
N ASP A 20 -34.04 -15.64 12.57
CA ASP A 20 -33.21 -16.67 11.95
C ASP A 20 -33.16 -16.52 10.42
N VAL A 21 -32.23 -15.70 9.94
CA VAL A 21 -31.89 -15.54 8.53
C VAL A 21 -30.64 -16.37 8.30
N LYS A 22 -30.78 -17.50 7.61
CA LYS A 22 -29.62 -18.23 7.07
C LYS A 22 -28.83 -17.26 6.18
N PRO A 23 -27.50 -17.12 6.35
CA PRO A 23 -26.71 -16.30 5.44
C PRO A 23 -26.70 -16.99 4.08
N GLU A 24 -27.49 -16.48 3.14
CA GLU A 24 -27.31 -16.78 1.73
C GLU A 24 -26.16 -15.87 1.26
N GLU A 25 -24.96 -16.43 1.15
CA GLU A 25 -23.84 -15.76 0.52
C GLU A 25 -24.23 -15.46 -0.93
N THR A 26 -24.64 -14.22 -1.19
CA THR A 26 -24.78 -13.74 -2.55
C THR A 26 -23.38 -13.66 -3.13
N THR A 27 -22.95 -14.71 -3.84
CA THR A 27 -21.76 -14.67 -4.68
C THR A 27 -22.05 -13.73 -5.84
N VAL A 28 -21.89 -12.43 -5.62
CA VAL A 28 -21.81 -11.46 -6.72
C VAL A 28 -20.55 -11.81 -7.48
N ALA A 29 -20.69 -12.37 -8.68
CA ALA A 29 -19.59 -12.54 -9.60
C ALA A 29 -19.00 -11.15 -9.86
N VAL A 30 -17.86 -10.85 -9.23
CA VAL A 30 -17.08 -9.65 -9.55
C VAL A 30 -16.55 -9.87 -10.96
N GLN A 31 -17.20 -9.27 -11.95
CA GLN A 31 -16.63 -9.16 -13.27
C GLN A 31 -15.41 -8.25 -13.14
N GLU A 32 -14.22 -8.84 -13.19
CA GLU A 32 -12.98 -8.09 -13.41
C GLU A 32 -13.02 -7.54 -14.84
N GLU A 33 -13.72 -6.42 -15.06
CA GLU A 33 -13.58 -5.69 -16.31
C GLU A 33 -12.17 -5.09 -16.35
N SER A 34 -11.39 -5.50 -17.36
CA SER A 34 -10.11 -4.89 -17.66
C SER A 34 -10.33 -3.44 -18.09
N VAL A 35 -9.79 -2.50 -17.33
CA VAL A 35 -9.88 -1.09 -17.68
C VAL A 35 -8.70 -0.74 -18.58
N ASP A 36 -8.98 -0.55 -19.88
CA ASP A 36 -7.96 -0.20 -20.86
C ASP A 36 -7.90 1.32 -21.09
N PHE A 37 -6.69 1.86 -20.99
CA PHE A 37 -6.36 3.26 -21.24
C PHE A 37 -5.33 3.37 -22.37
N GLY A 38 -5.78 3.20 -23.61
CA GLY A 38 -4.92 3.35 -24.79
C GLY A 38 -3.79 2.31 -24.82
N ILE A 39 -2.56 2.74 -24.56
CA ILE A 39 -1.39 1.85 -24.49
C ILE A 39 -1.38 1.00 -23.21
N LEU A 40 -2.08 1.42 -22.16
CA LEU A 40 -2.16 0.69 -20.90
C LEU A 40 -3.34 -0.27 -20.94
N GLN A 41 -3.06 -1.55 -20.82
CA GLN A 41 -4.04 -2.63 -20.85
C GLN A 41 -4.05 -3.35 -19.49
N ASP A 42 -5.17 -3.95 -19.10
CA ASP A 42 -5.31 -4.67 -17.83
C ASP A 42 -4.88 -3.83 -16.61
N PHE A 43 -5.35 -2.59 -16.54
CA PHE A 43 -5.00 -1.69 -15.46
C PHE A 43 -5.48 -2.24 -14.11
N LYS A 44 -4.55 -2.43 -13.18
CA LYS A 44 -4.81 -2.84 -11.80
C LYS A 44 -4.35 -1.76 -10.84
N TYR A 45 -5.10 -1.57 -9.77
CA TYR A 45 -4.75 -0.67 -8.69
C TYR A 45 -4.92 -1.35 -7.33
N ASN A 46 -4.17 -0.89 -6.34
CA ASN A 46 -4.31 -1.33 -4.96
C ASN A 46 -4.06 -0.14 -4.04
N GLY A 47 -4.94 0.04 -3.05
CA GLY A 47 -4.82 1.07 -2.03
C GLY A 47 -4.72 0.42 -0.65
N GLN A 48 -3.84 0.94 0.21
CA GLN A 48 -3.73 0.55 1.60
C GLN A 48 -3.74 1.78 2.51
N LEU A 49 -4.47 1.66 3.61
CA LEU A 49 -4.41 2.60 4.72
C LEU A 49 -3.98 1.82 5.97
N ARG A 50 -2.93 2.28 6.67
CA ARG A 50 -2.40 1.65 7.88
C ARG A 50 -2.10 2.70 8.93
N THR A 51 -2.91 2.72 9.98
CA THR A 51 -2.64 3.52 11.18
C THR A 51 -1.85 2.70 12.19
N ARG A 52 -0.91 3.35 12.88
CA ARG A 52 -0.10 2.79 13.97
C ARG A 52 -0.08 3.77 15.12
N TYR A 53 -0.25 3.22 16.31
CA TYR A 53 0.18 3.83 17.55
C TYR A 53 1.49 3.18 17.99
N GLU A 54 2.46 4.00 18.39
CA GLU A 54 3.77 3.57 18.88
C GLU A 54 4.09 4.36 20.16
N SER A 55 4.58 3.65 21.17
CA SER A 55 4.98 4.22 22.46
C SER A 55 6.35 3.68 22.83
N VAL A 56 7.27 4.56 23.20
CA VAL A 56 8.66 4.24 23.54
C VAL A 56 8.99 4.85 24.90
N ASP A 57 9.44 3.99 25.81
CA ASP A 57 10.01 4.36 27.10
C ASP A 57 11.53 4.35 26.98
N ASP A 58 12.18 5.43 27.41
CA ASP A 58 13.63 5.58 27.43
C ASP A 58 14.09 6.01 28.84
N SER A 59 15.27 5.54 29.22
CA SER A 59 15.90 5.89 30.50
C SER A 59 16.53 7.28 30.53
N VAL A 60 16.80 7.87 29.36
CA VAL A 60 17.50 9.16 29.22
C VAL A 60 16.58 10.28 28.77
N ASN A 61 15.73 10.02 27.78
CA ASN A 61 14.81 11.00 27.20
C ASN A 61 13.39 10.83 27.77
N GLU A 62 12.53 11.82 27.53
CA GLU A 62 11.11 11.71 27.86
C GLU A 62 10.42 10.62 27.01
N ASN A 63 9.41 9.97 27.59
CA ASN A 63 8.62 8.94 26.91
C ASN A 63 7.97 9.52 25.65
N ALA A 64 8.01 8.77 24.57
CA ALA A 64 7.49 9.20 23.28
C ALA A 64 6.23 8.44 22.88
N ASP A 65 5.24 9.15 22.35
CA ASP A 65 4.01 8.61 21.80
C ASP A 65 3.77 9.17 20.40
N ALA A 66 3.45 8.29 19.44
CA ALA A 66 3.15 8.71 18.07
C ALA A 66 1.94 7.96 17.50
N ILE A 67 1.10 8.71 16.76
CA ILE A 67 0.03 8.15 15.92
C ILE A 67 0.31 8.50 14.46
N THR A 68 0.77 7.50 13.71
CA THR A 68 1.11 7.66 12.29
C THR A 68 0.15 6.88 11.42
N THR A 69 -0.24 7.46 10.28
CA THR A 69 -1.04 6.79 9.27
C THR A 69 -0.32 6.78 7.93
N ARG A 70 -0.15 5.59 7.37
CA ARG A 70 0.37 5.37 6.03
C ARG A 70 -0.78 5.19 5.04
N PHE A 71 -0.73 5.97 3.97
CA PHE A 71 -1.47 5.75 2.74
C PHE A 71 -0.52 5.21 1.67
N ALA A 72 -0.87 4.11 1.03
CA ALA A 72 -0.14 3.57 -0.11
C ALA A 72 -1.10 3.37 -1.28
N LEU A 73 -0.68 3.78 -2.46
CA LEU A 73 -1.40 3.56 -3.71
C LEU A 73 -0.44 2.99 -4.74
N SER A 74 -0.75 1.81 -5.24
CA SER A 74 -0.04 1.19 -6.35
C SER A 74 -0.95 1.03 -7.55
N VAL A 75 -0.34 1.15 -8.73
CA VAL A 75 -0.96 0.95 -10.03
C VAL A 75 -0.03 0.10 -10.89
N GLY A 76 -0.59 -0.70 -11.78
CA GLY A 76 0.19 -1.38 -12.78
C GLY A 76 -0.64 -1.88 -13.94
N ALA A 77 -0.03 -1.88 -15.12
CA ALA A 77 -0.71 -2.19 -16.37
C ALA A 77 0.26 -2.84 -17.36
N ASN A 78 -0.29 -3.67 -18.24
CA ASN A 78 0.41 -4.18 -19.42
C ASN A 78 0.59 -3.04 -20.43
N ILE A 79 1.71 -3.03 -21.15
CA ILE A 79 2.06 -1.92 -22.04
C ILE A 79 2.02 -2.38 -23.49
N GLY A 80 1.23 -1.69 -24.32
CA GLY A 80 1.29 -1.74 -25.78
C GLY A 80 0.98 -3.09 -26.39
N GLY A 81 0.25 -3.97 -25.67
CA GLY A 81 -0.03 -5.34 -26.11
C GLY A 81 1.22 -6.22 -26.23
N ILE A 82 2.35 -5.78 -25.66
CA ILE A 82 3.58 -6.57 -25.64
C ILE A 82 3.43 -7.63 -24.56
N GLU A 83 3.36 -8.90 -24.99
CA GLU A 83 3.23 -10.02 -24.08
C GLU A 83 4.36 -10.03 -23.04
N GLY A 84 3.97 -10.12 -21.77
CA GLY A 84 4.90 -10.16 -20.65
C GLY A 84 5.48 -8.82 -20.21
N LEU A 85 5.20 -7.70 -20.90
CA LEU A 85 5.67 -6.37 -20.51
C LEU A 85 4.64 -5.62 -19.65
N ARG A 86 5.05 -5.22 -18.45
CA ARG A 86 4.21 -4.51 -17.47
C ARG A 86 4.95 -3.33 -16.85
N ALA A 87 4.24 -2.22 -16.63
CA ALA A 87 4.69 -1.12 -15.79
C ALA A 87 3.98 -1.16 -14.44
N CYS A 88 4.72 -0.83 -13.38
CA CYS A 88 4.18 -0.66 -12.04
C CYS A 88 4.71 0.64 -11.43
N GLY A 89 3.84 1.33 -10.70
CA GLY A 89 4.16 2.50 -9.89
C GLY A 89 3.48 2.41 -8.54
N GLU A 90 4.18 2.83 -7.49
CA GLU A 90 3.63 2.92 -6.14
C GLU A 90 4.14 4.18 -5.46
N MET A 91 3.22 4.87 -4.80
CA MET A 91 3.52 5.97 -3.89
C MET A 91 3.01 5.64 -2.50
N MET A 92 3.78 6.06 -1.50
CA MET A 92 3.39 6.01 -0.10
C MET A 92 3.51 7.40 0.53
N ALA A 93 2.58 7.72 1.41
CA ALA A 93 2.61 8.89 2.27
C ALA A 93 2.35 8.45 3.71
N VAL A 94 3.16 8.94 4.64
CA VAL A 94 3.01 8.75 6.08
C VAL A 94 2.72 10.12 6.67
N VAL A 95 1.64 10.22 7.44
CA VAL A 95 1.22 11.44 8.11
C VAL A 95 1.09 11.18 9.61
N ASN A 96 1.41 12.18 10.42
CA ASN A 96 1.14 12.18 11.86
C ASN A 96 -0.04 13.12 12.15
N TYR A 97 -0.97 12.70 13.01
CA TYR A 97 -2.15 13.47 13.39
C TYR A 97 -1.98 14.18 14.74
N GLY A 98 -0.92 14.99 14.87
CA GLY A 98 -0.74 15.93 15.98
C GLY A 98 -0.22 15.33 17.29
N TYR A 99 0.39 14.14 17.23
CA TYR A 99 1.17 13.57 18.32
C TYR A 99 2.64 13.67 17.95
N ASP A 100 3.25 14.83 18.25
CA ASP A 100 4.63 15.18 17.89
C ASP A 100 5.59 15.09 19.08
N GLU A 101 5.16 14.45 20.17
CA GLU A 101 5.96 14.17 21.38
C GLU A 101 6.94 13.01 21.14
N TYR A 102 7.77 13.11 20.11
CA TYR A 102 8.80 12.13 19.75
C TYR A 102 9.91 12.78 18.94
N ALA A 103 11.13 12.26 19.04
CA ALA A 103 12.21 12.67 18.13
C ALA A 103 12.06 11.93 16.78
N PRO A 104 12.38 12.55 15.62
CA PRO A 104 13.04 13.86 15.46
C PRO A 104 12.14 15.10 15.47
N GLU A 105 10.81 14.96 15.57
CA GLU A 105 9.85 16.06 15.53
C GLU A 105 9.99 17.02 16.72
N GLN A 106 10.30 16.50 17.92
CA GLN A 106 10.57 17.27 19.13
C GLN A 106 11.81 16.74 19.86
N GLU A 107 12.78 17.62 20.12
CA GLU A 107 13.99 17.28 20.87
C GLU A 107 13.67 16.96 22.34
N GLY A 108 14.43 16.04 22.94
CA GLY A 108 14.28 15.64 24.35
C GLY A 108 13.35 14.43 24.60
N TYR A 109 12.64 13.97 23.56
CA TYR A 109 11.82 12.76 23.59
C TYR A 109 12.55 11.55 22.99
N ALA A 110 12.10 10.35 23.33
CA ALA A 110 12.59 9.12 22.72
C ALA A 110 12.37 9.10 21.19
N LEU A 111 13.22 8.37 20.47
CA LEU A 111 13.22 8.31 19.01
C LEU A 111 12.12 7.38 18.49
N ILE A 112 11.19 7.92 17.70
CA ILE A 112 10.27 7.14 16.86
C ILE A 112 10.63 7.42 15.40
N ALA A 113 11.32 6.46 14.78
CA ALA A 113 11.97 6.64 13.48
C ALA A 113 11.04 6.46 12.25
N ASP A 114 9.81 6.95 12.35
CA ASP A 114 8.79 6.94 11.30
C ASP A 114 8.19 8.36 11.10
N PRO A 115 9.01 9.37 10.76
CA PRO A 115 8.56 10.75 10.59
C PRO A 115 7.61 10.90 9.38
N GLN A 116 6.91 12.03 9.34
CA GLN A 116 6.04 12.36 8.20
C GLN A 116 6.84 12.43 6.89
N ASN A 117 6.42 11.65 5.88
CA ASN A 117 7.17 11.50 4.63
C ASN A 117 6.27 11.07 3.47
N ASN A 118 6.56 11.49 2.25
CA ASN A 118 5.93 11.02 1.03
C ASN A 118 6.98 10.64 -0.02
N ARG A 119 6.82 9.45 -0.63
CA ARG A 119 7.80 8.92 -1.57
C ARG A 119 7.18 8.01 -2.61
N ILE A 120 7.74 8.05 -3.82
CA ILE A 120 7.55 6.98 -4.81
C ILE A 120 8.38 5.78 -4.34
N THR A 121 7.69 4.78 -3.79
CA THR A 121 8.33 3.58 -3.24
C THR A 121 8.68 2.60 -4.33
N GLN A 122 7.87 2.46 -5.38
CA GLN A 122 8.15 1.55 -6.48
C GLN A 122 7.88 2.23 -7.82
N ALA A 123 8.76 2.00 -8.78
CA ALA A 123 8.63 2.46 -10.15
C ALA A 123 9.50 1.57 -11.02
N TYR A 124 8.91 0.56 -11.64
CA TYR A 124 9.66 -0.45 -12.39
C TYR A 124 8.89 -0.96 -13.61
N LEU A 125 9.66 -1.54 -14.53
CA LEU A 125 9.18 -2.33 -15.65
C LEU A 125 9.50 -3.80 -15.39
N ASP A 126 8.52 -4.65 -15.67
CA ASP A 126 8.62 -6.09 -15.66
C ASP A 126 8.54 -6.63 -17.08
N TYR A 127 9.46 -7.53 -17.42
CA TYR A 127 9.39 -8.33 -18.65
C TYR A 127 9.50 -9.81 -18.32
N LYS A 128 8.42 -10.55 -18.60
CA LYS A 128 8.35 -11.99 -18.37
C LYS A 128 8.67 -12.74 -19.67
N MET A 129 9.65 -13.63 -19.62
CA MET A 129 10.03 -14.50 -20.73
C MET A 129 10.11 -15.95 -20.25
N GLY A 130 9.11 -16.76 -20.61
CA GLY A 130 8.97 -18.13 -20.09
C GLY A 130 8.87 -18.15 -18.56
N GLY A 131 9.82 -18.83 -17.92
CA GLY A 131 9.94 -18.90 -16.45
C GLY A 131 10.75 -17.78 -15.80
N THR A 132 11.31 -16.86 -16.58
CA THR A 132 12.18 -15.78 -16.07
C THR A 132 11.42 -14.45 -16.01
N LEU A 133 11.59 -13.70 -14.93
CA LEU A 133 11.10 -12.34 -14.77
C LEU A 133 12.29 -11.38 -14.67
N LEU A 134 12.39 -10.45 -15.62
CA LEU A 134 13.34 -9.36 -15.57
C LEU A 134 12.64 -8.12 -15.06
N ARG A 135 13.16 -7.51 -13.99
CA ARG A 135 12.62 -6.29 -13.40
C ARG A 135 13.68 -5.20 -13.40
N ALA A 136 13.34 -4.02 -13.92
CA ALA A 136 14.23 -2.87 -13.97
C ALA A 136 13.54 -1.62 -13.41
N GLY A 137 14.21 -0.94 -12.49
CA GLY A 137 13.70 0.27 -11.84
C GLY A 137 13.78 0.19 -10.32
N ARG A 138 13.07 1.10 -9.65
CA ARG A 138 12.97 1.16 -8.19
C ARG A 138 11.96 0.13 -7.70
N GLN A 139 12.35 -0.72 -6.76
CA GLN A 139 11.54 -1.84 -6.32
C GLN A 139 11.80 -2.21 -4.87
N MET A 140 10.78 -2.72 -4.21
CA MET A 140 10.94 -3.34 -2.90
C MET A 140 11.46 -4.77 -3.08
N VAL A 141 12.61 -5.08 -2.48
CA VAL A 141 13.23 -6.41 -2.58
C VAL A 141 13.46 -6.98 -1.18
N ASN A 142 12.97 -8.20 -0.96
CA ASN A 142 13.27 -9.01 0.21
C ASN A 142 13.87 -10.32 -0.29
N LEU A 143 15.13 -10.60 0.06
CA LEU A 143 15.80 -11.84 -0.26
C LEU A 143 15.91 -12.70 0.99
N ASP A 144 15.44 -13.94 0.88
CA ASP A 144 15.63 -14.99 1.88
C ASP A 144 15.19 -14.54 3.29
N ASP A 145 13.90 -14.26 3.43
CA ASP A 145 13.29 -13.74 4.66
C ASP A 145 13.95 -12.48 5.23
N GLN A 146 14.50 -11.63 4.34
CA GLN A 146 15.24 -10.41 4.68
C GLN A 146 16.58 -10.66 5.37
N ARG A 147 17.13 -11.89 5.31
CA ARG A 147 18.42 -12.23 5.94
C ARG A 147 19.60 -11.47 5.33
N PHE A 148 19.54 -11.16 4.04
CA PHE A 148 20.60 -10.46 3.33
C PHE A 148 20.18 -9.09 2.84
N VAL A 149 19.02 -9.02 2.16
CA VAL A 149 18.46 -7.78 1.63
C VAL A 149 17.02 -7.72 2.07
N GLY A 150 16.67 -6.65 2.78
CA GLY A 150 15.33 -6.46 3.33
C GLY A 150 14.91 -5.02 3.26
N ALA A 151 13.66 -4.82 2.86
CA ALA A 151 13.03 -3.51 2.77
C ALA A 151 12.48 -3.01 4.11
N VAL A 152 12.62 -3.79 5.19
CA VAL A 152 12.19 -3.42 6.55
C VAL A 152 10.71 -3.01 6.58
N GLY A 153 9.84 -3.91 6.10
CA GLY A 153 8.41 -3.64 5.87
C GLY A 153 7.59 -3.31 7.12
N TRP A 154 8.17 -3.42 8.31
CA TRP A 154 7.55 -3.00 9.57
C TRP A 154 7.60 -1.49 9.76
N ARG A 155 8.53 -0.74 9.14
CA ARG A 155 8.51 0.74 9.20
C ARG A 155 7.34 1.32 8.44
N GLN A 156 6.87 2.50 8.85
CA GLN A 156 5.84 3.25 8.12
C GLN A 156 6.27 3.60 6.69
N MET A 157 7.56 3.80 6.48
CA MET A 157 8.13 4.01 5.16
C MET A 157 9.22 2.96 4.87
N PRO A 158 8.89 1.85 4.17
CA PRO A 158 9.86 0.80 3.86
C PRO A 158 10.95 1.27 2.90
N GLN A 159 12.14 0.65 2.98
CA GLN A 159 13.25 0.89 2.07
C GLN A 159 12.99 0.24 0.70
N THR A 160 13.35 0.96 -0.37
CA THR A 160 13.24 0.52 -1.77
C THR A 160 14.33 1.10 -2.64
#